data_AF-A0AAV8CEU1-F1
#
_entry.id   AF-A0AAV8CEU1-F1
#
_cell.length_a   1.000
_cell.length_b   1.000
_cell.length_c   1.000
_cell.angle_alpha   90.00
_cell.angle_beta   90.00
_cell.angle_gamma   90.00
#
_symmetry.space_group_name_H-M   'P 1'
#
loop_
_entity.id
_entity.type
_entity.pdbx_description
1 polymer ?
#
loop_
_entity_poly.entity_id
_entity_poly.type
_entity_poly.pdbx_seq_one_letter_code
_entity_poly.pdbx_strand_id
1 'polypeptide(L)'
;MATTTAPKLTSSLSSIYTSRLRQTPTPHTSSLALASSFSTPLCVNYHRTTLKPRFSSSLSLSISAKISVGDKLPEATLSYFPPEGDLTTVTVSELTKGKKAVLFAVPGAFTPTCSQKHLPGFVEKAGELRAKGVDTIACVSVNDAFVMKAWKEKLGFGDEVLLLSDGNGEFTKALGVELDLRDNPVGLGVRSRRYALLSEDGVVKVLNLEEGGAFTTSSAEDMLKAL
;
A
#
# COMPACT_ATOMS: atom_id res chain seq x y z
N MET A 1 -34.09 -44.03 -26.38
CA MET A 1 -33.73 -43.52 -27.72
C MET A 1 -33.63 -42.00 -27.65
N ALA A 2 -32.76 -41.41 -28.48
CA ALA A 2 -32.35 -39.99 -28.55
C ALA A 2 -31.11 -39.61 -27.72
N THR A 3 -29.97 -40.10 -28.22
CA THR A 3 -28.62 -39.53 -28.17
C THR A 3 -28.51 -38.19 -28.88
N THR A 4 -27.66 -37.26 -28.40
CA THR A 4 -26.80 -36.29 -29.16
C THR A 4 -25.97 -35.51 -28.12
N THR A 5 -24.73 -35.90 -27.77
CA THR A 5 -23.41 -35.72 -28.42
C THR A 5 -22.89 -34.28 -28.42
N ALA A 6 -21.89 -34.04 -27.57
CA ALA A 6 -21.02 -32.86 -27.54
C ALA A 6 -19.86 -32.98 -28.55
N PRO A 7 -19.30 -31.88 -29.09
CA PRO A 7 -18.05 -31.93 -29.81
C PRO A 7 -16.85 -31.64 -28.90
N LYS A 8 -15.91 -32.59 -28.87
CA LYS A 8 -14.50 -32.38 -28.55
C LYS A 8 -13.84 -31.67 -29.73
N LEU A 9 -13.06 -30.62 -29.48
CA LEU A 9 -11.99 -30.22 -30.41
C LEU A 9 -10.64 -30.62 -29.82
N THR A 10 -9.89 -31.37 -30.61
CA THR A 10 -8.57 -31.92 -30.31
C THR A 10 -7.56 -31.41 -31.31
N SER A 11 -6.33 -31.15 -30.84
CA SER A 11 -5.07 -31.15 -31.61
C SER A 11 -4.99 -29.99 -32.63
N SER A 12 -3.84 -29.48 -33.05
CA SER A 12 -2.46 -29.91 -33.06
C SER A 12 -1.66 -28.68 -33.53
N LEU A 13 -0.34 -28.70 -33.31
CA LEU A 13 0.72 -28.19 -34.18
C LEU A 13 1.76 -27.34 -33.43
N SER A 14 2.69 -28.10 -32.86
CA SER A 14 4.11 -27.77 -32.78
C SER A 14 4.68 -27.23 -34.10
N SER A 15 5.41 -26.11 -34.02
CA SER A 15 6.45 -25.73 -35.00
C SER A 15 7.55 -24.96 -34.25
N ILE A 16 8.59 -25.67 -33.80
CA ILE A 16 9.94 -25.64 -34.37
C ILE A 16 10.56 -24.22 -34.27
N TYR A 17 11.17 -23.95 -33.12
CA TYR A 17 12.13 -22.84 -32.96
C TYR A 17 13.54 -23.44 -33.01
N THR A 18 14.13 -23.47 -34.20
CA THR A 18 15.49 -24.00 -34.39
C THR A 18 16.42 -22.91 -34.87
N SER A 19 17.50 -22.74 -34.10
CA SER A 19 18.80 -22.22 -34.49
C SER A 19 18.90 -20.75 -34.91
N ARG A 20 19.80 -20.00 -34.27
CA ARG A 20 21.21 -19.95 -34.70
C ARG A 20 21.98 -18.96 -33.84
N LEU A 21 22.82 -19.48 -32.96
CA LEU A 21 23.94 -18.75 -32.37
C LEU A 21 24.82 -18.20 -33.50
N ARG A 22 25.07 -16.89 -33.49
CA ARG A 22 26.24 -16.29 -34.14
C ARG A 22 27.14 -15.72 -33.05
N GLN A 23 28.21 -16.45 -32.78
CA GLN A 23 29.44 -15.91 -32.22
C GLN A 23 30.25 -15.29 -33.37
N THR A 24 30.81 -14.12 -33.14
CA THR A 24 31.92 -13.54 -33.93
C THR A 24 32.88 -12.81 -32.98
N PRO A 25 34.16 -12.66 -33.37
CA PRO A 25 35.30 -12.93 -32.50
C PRO A 25 35.88 -11.70 -31.79
N THR A 26 36.64 -12.00 -30.73
CA THR A 26 37.61 -11.13 -30.04
C THR A 26 38.77 -10.72 -30.96
N PRO A 27 39.33 -9.51 -30.80
CA PRO A 27 40.71 -9.24 -31.19
C PRO A 27 41.66 -9.22 -29.99
N HIS A 28 42.90 -9.53 -30.32
CA HIS A 28 44.03 -9.83 -29.48
C HIS A 28 44.61 -8.63 -28.70
N THR A 29 45.24 -9.02 -27.59
CA THR A 29 46.38 -8.46 -26.86
C THR A 29 47.31 -7.49 -27.61
N SER A 30 47.75 -6.45 -26.90
CA SER A 30 49.19 -6.12 -26.80
C SER A 30 49.47 -5.15 -25.65
N SER A 31 50.35 -5.63 -24.76
CA SER A 31 51.13 -4.92 -23.75
C SER A 31 51.92 -3.74 -24.34
N LEU A 32 52.17 -2.70 -23.56
CA LEU A 32 53.49 -2.05 -23.41
C LEU A 32 53.47 -1.09 -22.22
N ALA A 33 54.35 -1.35 -21.26
CA ALA A 33 54.69 -0.46 -20.15
C ALA A 33 55.77 0.53 -20.60
N LEU A 34 55.74 1.78 -20.09
CA LEU A 34 56.96 2.57 -19.90
C LEU A 34 56.78 3.57 -18.76
N ALA A 35 57.72 3.52 -17.82
CA ALA A 35 57.86 4.41 -16.69
C ALA A 35 58.75 5.63 -17.02
N SER A 36 58.48 6.78 -16.40
CA SER A 36 59.45 7.81 -15.97
C SER A 36 58.68 8.94 -15.28
N SER A 37 58.79 9.12 -13.96
CA SER A 37 59.84 9.83 -13.20
C SER A 37 59.67 11.35 -13.14
N PHE A 38 59.20 11.80 -11.96
CA PHE A 38 59.53 13.00 -11.18
C PHE A 38 59.35 14.42 -11.78
N SER A 39 58.43 15.20 -11.17
CA SER A 39 58.77 16.53 -10.61
C SER A 39 57.69 17.00 -9.60
N THR A 40 58.11 17.77 -8.61
CA THR A 40 57.51 18.10 -7.30
C THR A 40 56.34 19.11 -7.32
N PRO A 41 55.57 19.23 -6.21
CA PRO A 41 54.33 20.02 -6.17
C PRO A 41 54.58 21.48 -5.75
N LEU A 42 53.88 22.43 -6.40
CA LEU A 42 53.66 23.78 -5.88
C LEU A 42 52.34 23.77 -5.09
N CYS A 43 52.46 23.71 -3.76
CA CYS A 43 51.33 23.87 -2.85
C CYS A 43 51.01 25.36 -2.70
N VAL A 44 49.92 25.81 -3.31
CA VAL A 44 49.33 27.13 -3.04
C VAL A 44 48.45 26.98 -1.79
N ASN A 45 48.84 27.67 -0.70
CA ASN A 45 48.06 27.77 0.52
C ASN A 45 46.79 28.59 0.26
N TYR A 46 45.67 27.92 0.00
CA TYR A 46 44.35 28.51 0.12
C TYR A 46 43.85 28.29 1.55
N HIS A 47 43.76 29.37 2.34
CA HIS A 47 43.08 29.33 3.63
C HIS A 47 41.59 29.04 3.40
N ARG A 48 41.22 27.75 3.45
CA ARG A 48 39.83 27.32 3.51
C ARG A 48 39.38 27.43 4.96
N THR A 49 38.78 28.55 5.32
CA THR A 49 38.00 28.68 6.55
C THR A 49 36.94 27.58 6.57
N THR A 50 37.13 26.58 7.43
CA THR A 50 36.15 25.53 7.68
C THR A 50 34.98 26.14 8.48
N LEU A 51 33.98 26.65 7.76
CA LEU A 51 32.66 26.89 8.35
C LEU A 51 32.10 25.52 8.73
N LYS A 52 32.04 25.26 10.04
CA LYS A 52 31.38 24.08 10.60
C LYS A 52 29.93 24.09 10.12
N PRO A 53 29.43 23.05 9.43
CA PRO A 53 28.01 22.96 9.16
C PRO A 53 27.33 22.81 10.52
N ARG A 54 26.58 23.84 10.93
CA ARG A 54 25.54 23.67 11.96
C ARG A 54 24.53 22.71 11.37
N PHE A 55 24.68 21.43 11.68
CA PHE A 55 23.62 20.46 11.47
C PHE A 55 22.46 20.91 12.36
N SER A 56 21.48 21.51 11.69
CA SER A 56 20.17 21.86 12.20
C SER A 56 19.62 20.65 12.94
N SER A 57 19.17 20.86 14.17
CA SER A 57 18.40 19.89 14.94
C SER A 57 17.36 19.26 14.03
N SER A 58 17.44 17.94 13.86
CA SER A 58 16.38 17.14 13.26
C SER A 58 15.13 17.35 14.11
N LEU A 59 14.23 18.22 13.66
CA LEU A 59 12.86 18.19 14.11
C LEU A 59 12.36 16.78 13.82
N SER A 60 12.13 16.00 14.89
CA SER A 60 11.32 14.79 14.76
C SER A 60 9.95 15.27 14.30
N LEU A 61 9.65 15.08 13.01
CA LEU A 61 8.30 15.30 12.50
C LEU A 61 7.40 14.26 13.18
N SER A 62 6.77 14.64 14.29
CA SER A 62 5.58 13.93 14.74
C SER A 62 4.54 14.11 13.65
N ILE A 63 4.17 13.01 12.98
CA ILE A 63 3.10 13.06 11.99
C ILE A 63 1.81 13.47 12.69
N SER A 64 1.19 14.54 12.20
CA SER A 64 -0.11 15.00 12.68
C SER A 64 -1.16 14.72 11.62
N ALA A 65 -2.17 13.91 11.96
CA ALA A 65 -3.44 13.92 11.27
C ALA A 65 -4.25 15.17 11.65
N LYS A 66 -5.32 15.46 10.91
CA LYS A 66 -6.32 16.47 11.33
C LYS A 66 -7.31 15.89 12.33
N ILE A 67 -7.59 14.59 12.23
CA ILE A 67 -8.46 13.84 13.15
C ILE A 67 -7.70 13.42 14.40
N SER A 68 -8.38 13.40 15.56
CA SER A 68 -7.85 12.92 16.84
C SER A 68 -8.80 11.91 17.51
N VAL A 69 -8.30 11.21 18.53
CA VAL A 69 -9.15 10.40 19.41
C VAL A 69 -10.16 11.31 20.12
N GLY A 70 -11.43 10.90 20.12
CA GLY A 70 -12.55 11.68 20.63
C GLY A 70 -13.34 12.44 19.56
N ASP A 71 -12.77 12.63 18.37
CA ASP A 71 -13.46 13.29 17.27
C ASP A 71 -14.45 12.36 16.58
N LYS A 72 -15.50 12.94 15.98
CA LYS A 72 -16.34 12.22 15.02
C LYS A 72 -15.63 12.09 13.69
N LEU A 73 -15.74 10.92 13.07
CA LEU A 73 -15.25 10.72 11.71
C LEU A 73 -15.95 11.69 10.74
N PRO A 74 -15.20 12.26 9.78
CA PRO A 74 -15.76 13.14 8.77
C PRO A 74 -16.69 12.34 7.87
N GLU A 75 -17.80 12.97 7.46
CA GLU A 75 -18.68 12.35 6.48
C GLU A 75 -18.01 12.34 5.11
N ALA A 76 -18.05 11.17 4.47
CA ALA A 76 -17.58 10.94 3.12
C ALA A 76 -18.36 9.76 2.52
N THR A 77 -18.37 9.68 1.19
CA THR A 77 -18.97 8.57 0.45
C THR A 77 -17.85 7.70 -0.12
N LEU A 78 -17.91 6.41 0.17
CA LEU A 78 -16.96 5.40 -0.31
C LEU A 78 -17.68 4.43 -1.24
N SER A 79 -16.96 3.89 -2.22
CA SER A 79 -17.52 2.94 -3.18
C SER A 79 -17.01 1.53 -2.94
N TYR A 80 -17.82 0.51 -3.19
CA TYR A 80 -17.42 -0.89 -3.05
C TYR A 80 -18.28 -1.82 -3.89
N PHE A 81 -17.88 -3.09 -3.98
CA PHE A 81 -18.69 -4.16 -4.53
C PHE A 81 -19.20 -5.06 -3.40
N PRO A 82 -20.52 -5.15 -3.19
CA PRO A 82 -21.08 -6.15 -2.28
C PRO A 82 -20.81 -7.57 -2.83
N PRO A 83 -20.95 -8.63 -1.99
CA PRO A 83 -20.67 -10.01 -2.40
C PRO A 83 -21.47 -10.43 -3.64
N GLU A 84 -22.72 -9.97 -3.69
CA GLU A 84 -23.65 -10.20 -4.78
C GLU A 84 -24.25 -8.84 -5.17
N GLY A 85 -23.66 -8.19 -6.17
CA GLY A 85 -24.22 -6.95 -6.70
C GLY A 85 -23.25 -6.09 -7.50
N ASP A 86 -23.79 -4.98 -7.95
CA ASP A 86 -23.09 -3.97 -8.74
C ASP A 86 -22.33 -2.98 -7.85
N LEU A 87 -21.48 -2.17 -8.49
CA LEU A 87 -20.79 -1.06 -7.84
C LEU A 87 -21.79 -0.20 -7.06
N THR A 88 -21.57 -0.10 -5.76
CA THR A 88 -22.46 0.57 -4.81
C THR A 88 -21.65 1.57 -3.98
N THR A 89 -22.32 2.57 -3.42
CA THR A 89 -21.74 3.54 -2.48
C THR A 89 -22.26 3.32 -1.06
N VAL A 90 -21.46 3.70 -0.08
CA VAL A 90 -21.82 3.72 1.34
C VAL A 90 -21.22 4.94 2.00
N THR A 91 -21.92 5.56 2.94
CA THR A 91 -21.37 6.68 3.69
C THR A 91 -20.66 6.24 4.96
N VAL A 92 -19.72 7.05 5.46
CA VAL A 92 -19.02 6.79 6.73
C VAL A 92 -20.01 6.67 7.89
N SER A 93 -21.05 7.50 7.92
CA SER A 93 -22.13 7.38 8.91
C SER A 93 -22.86 6.04 8.83
N GLU A 94 -23.18 5.52 7.65
CA GLU A 94 -23.84 4.21 7.50
C GLU A 94 -22.98 3.04 8.00
N LEU A 95 -21.65 3.16 7.83
CA LEU A 95 -20.69 2.17 8.31
C LEU A 95 -20.51 2.19 9.84
N THR A 96 -20.66 3.34 10.49
CA THR A 96 -20.18 3.53 11.87
C THR A 96 -21.24 3.91 12.89
N LYS A 97 -22.40 4.43 12.47
CA LYS A 97 -23.49 4.83 13.38
C LYS A 97 -24.04 3.64 14.15
N GLY A 98 -24.08 3.76 15.47
CA GLY A 98 -24.54 2.72 16.40
C GLY A 98 -23.72 1.43 16.38
N LYS A 99 -22.53 1.44 15.76
CA LYS A 99 -21.67 0.28 15.57
C LYS A 99 -20.29 0.51 16.14
N LYS A 100 -19.62 -0.59 16.50
CA LYS A 100 -18.18 -0.60 16.69
C LYS A 100 -17.52 -0.99 15.38
N ALA A 101 -16.73 -0.09 14.80
CA ALA A 101 -16.12 -0.28 13.48
C ALA A 101 -14.60 -0.12 13.54
N VAL A 102 -13.89 -1.08 12.96
CA VAL A 102 -12.46 -0.99 12.68
C VAL A 102 -12.27 -0.62 11.21
N LEU A 103 -11.72 0.57 10.96
CA LEU A 103 -11.34 1.01 9.63
C LEU A 103 -9.82 1.06 9.56
N PHE A 104 -9.22 0.36 8.62
CA PHE A 104 -7.79 0.45 8.36
C PHE A 104 -7.56 0.88 6.92
N ALA A 105 -6.48 1.63 6.68
CA ALA A 105 -6.12 2.07 5.35
C ALA A 105 -4.76 1.57 4.91
N VAL A 106 -4.62 1.41 3.59
CA VAL A 106 -3.38 1.03 2.94
C VAL A 106 -3.00 2.07 1.89
N PRO A 107 -1.69 2.29 1.65
CA PRO A 107 -1.24 3.17 0.56
C PRO A 107 -1.64 2.71 -0.85
N GLY A 108 -1.92 1.42 -1.03
CA GLY A 108 -2.40 0.93 -2.31
C GLY A 108 -2.63 -0.57 -2.36
N ALA A 109 -3.67 -0.96 -3.09
CA ALA A 109 -3.91 -2.32 -3.53
C ALA A 109 -2.68 -2.87 -4.29
N PHE A 110 -2.48 -4.19 -4.23
CA PHE A 110 -1.37 -4.91 -4.87
C PHE A 110 0.05 -4.56 -4.39
N THR A 111 0.23 -3.63 -3.44
CA THR A 111 1.55 -3.32 -2.88
C THR A 111 1.98 -4.40 -1.87
N PRO A 112 3.30 -4.68 -1.69
CA PRO A 112 3.78 -5.88 -0.97
C PRO A 112 3.28 -5.99 0.48
N THR A 113 3.57 -5.01 1.33
CA THR A 113 3.17 -5.05 2.75
C THR A 113 1.64 -5.11 2.92
N CYS A 114 0.90 -4.42 2.05
CA CYS A 114 -0.55 -4.37 2.10
C CYS A 114 -1.16 -5.73 1.74
N SER A 115 -0.62 -6.39 0.71
CA SER A 115 -1.14 -7.65 0.17
C SER A 115 -0.66 -8.89 0.91
N GLN A 116 0.49 -8.81 1.60
CA GLN A 116 1.10 -9.97 2.27
C GLN A 116 0.92 -9.97 3.78
N LYS A 117 0.62 -8.81 4.39
CA LYS A 117 0.58 -8.67 5.85
C LYS A 117 -0.65 -7.93 6.34
N HIS A 118 -0.82 -6.67 5.93
CA HIS A 118 -1.82 -5.79 6.56
C HIS A 118 -3.25 -6.29 6.37
N LEU A 119 -3.71 -6.43 5.11
CA LEU A 119 -5.07 -6.90 4.82
C LEU A 119 -5.27 -8.38 5.23
N PRO A 120 -4.38 -9.33 4.88
CA PRO A 120 -4.53 -10.72 5.33
C PRO A 120 -4.64 -10.88 6.85
N GLY A 121 -3.86 -10.12 7.64
CA GLY A 121 -3.95 -10.19 9.10
C GLY A 121 -5.33 -9.81 9.63
N PHE A 122 -5.99 -8.80 9.05
CA PHE A 122 -7.37 -8.45 9.41
C PHE A 122 -8.39 -9.52 9.00
N VAL A 123 -8.18 -10.21 7.88
CA VAL A 123 -9.02 -11.34 7.45
C VAL A 123 -8.88 -12.49 8.45
N GLU A 124 -7.66 -12.90 8.76
CA GLU A 124 -7.37 -13.99 9.70
C GLU A 124 -7.95 -13.72 11.11
N LYS A 125 -7.91 -12.46 11.55
CA LYS A 125 -8.36 -12.03 12.87
C LYS A 125 -9.81 -11.53 12.92
N ALA A 126 -10.54 -11.57 11.80
CA ALA A 126 -11.90 -11.03 11.73
C ALA A 126 -12.85 -11.70 12.72
N GLY A 127 -12.73 -13.03 12.91
CA GLY A 127 -13.54 -13.76 13.88
C GLY A 127 -13.30 -13.30 15.32
N GLU A 128 -12.04 -13.09 15.71
CA GLU A 128 -11.66 -12.60 17.04
C GLU A 128 -12.14 -11.16 17.28
N LEU A 129 -12.00 -10.29 16.26
CA LEU A 129 -12.48 -8.91 16.31
C LEU A 129 -14.01 -8.87 16.48
N ARG A 130 -14.74 -9.68 15.71
CA ARG A 130 -16.21 -9.80 15.83
C ARG A 130 -16.63 -10.36 17.18
N ALA A 131 -15.89 -11.32 17.74
CA ALA A 131 -16.14 -11.85 19.08
C ALA A 131 -15.98 -10.78 20.19
N LYS A 132 -15.16 -9.75 19.94
CA LYS A 132 -15.04 -8.54 20.80
C LYS A 132 -16.07 -7.44 20.49
N GLY A 133 -17.08 -7.75 19.69
CA GLY A 133 -18.19 -6.85 19.37
C GLY A 133 -17.88 -5.84 18.27
N VAL A 134 -16.86 -6.07 17.42
CA VAL A 134 -16.66 -5.27 16.20
C VAL A 134 -17.68 -5.70 15.14
N ASP A 135 -18.56 -4.78 14.74
CA ASP A 135 -19.59 -5.02 13.74
C ASP A 135 -19.04 -4.93 12.31
N THR A 136 -18.15 -3.95 12.09
CA THR A 136 -17.62 -3.61 10.76
C THR A 136 -16.09 -3.65 10.77
N ILE A 137 -15.51 -4.37 9.81
CA ILE A 137 -14.08 -4.37 9.53
C ILE A 137 -13.91 -3.97 8.06
N ALA A 138 -13.25 -2.85 7.80
CA ALA A 138 -13.10 -2.35 6.44
C ALA A 138 -11.69 -1.85 6.13
N CYS A 139 -11.22 -2.21 4.93
CA CYS A 139 -9.98 -1.72 4.33
C CYS A 139 -10.29 -0.56 3.39
N VAL A 140 -9.67 0.59 3.59
CA VAL A 140 -9.78 1.78 2.73
C VAL A 140 -8.51 1.95 1.90
N SER A 141 -8.66 2.32 0.63
CA SER A 141 -7.56 2.76 -0.24
C SER A 141 -8.05 3.83 -1.20
N VAL A 142 -7.14 4.67 -1.71
CA VAL A 142 -7.46 5.64 -2.77
C VAL A 142 -7.48 5.02 -4.18
N ASN A 143 -7.38 3.70 -4.27
CA ASN A 143 -7.64 2.98 -5.52
C ASN A 143 -9.15 3.01 -5.82
N ASP A 144 -9.51 3.02 -7.10
CA ASP A 144 -10.90 2.88 -7.52
C ASP A 144 -11.49 1.52 -7.14
N ALA A 145 -12.82 1.45 -7.11
CA ALA A 145 -13.55 0.27 -6.67
C ALA A 145 -13.30 -0.97 -7.51
N PHE A 146 -12.98 -0.82 -8.81
CA PHE A 146 -12.72 -1.97 -9.69
C PHE A 146 -11.37 -2.61 -9.34
N VAL A 147 -10.35 -1.80 -9.09
CA VAL A 147 -9.05 -2.26 -8.57
C VAL A 147 -9.22 -2.92 -7.20
N MET A 148 -10.01 -2.32 -6.31
CA MET A 148 -10.27 -2.90 -4.98
C MET A 148 -10.99 -4.25 -5.08
N LYS A 149 -11.96 -4.41 -5.99
CA LYS A 149 -12.63 -5.69 -6.28
C LYS A 149 -11.65 -6.74 -6.78
N ALA A 150 -10.88 -6.43 -7.83
CA ALA A 150 -9.91 -7.36 -8.40
C ALA A 150 -8.83 -7.76 -7.38
N TRP A 151 -8.46 -6.86 -6.47
CA TRP A 151 -7.51 -7.14 -5.40
C TRP A 151 -8.08 -8.13 -4.36
N LYS A 152 -9.34 -7.96 -3.94
CA LYS A 152 -10.05 -8.93 -3.09
C LYS A 152 -10.06 -10.31 -3.75
N GLU A 153 -10.50 -10.39 -5.00
CA GLU A 153 -10.57 -11.64 -5.77
C GLU A 153 -9.20 -12.32 -5.89
N LYS A 154 -8.14 -11.53 -6.10
CA LYS A 154 -6.77 -12.05 -6.18
C LYS A 154 -6.27 -12.65 -4.88
N LEU A 155 -6.65 -12.06 -3.74
CA LEU A 155 -6.26 -12.55 -2.41
C LEU A 155 -7.13 -13.72 -1.94
N GLY A 156 -8.34 -13.86 -2.49
CA GLY A 156 -9.17 -15.05 -2.33
C GLY A 156 -9.82 -15.21 -0.95
N PHE A 157 -10.09 -14.10 -0.24
CA PHE A 157 -10.88 -14.12 0.99
C PHE A 157 -12.35 -13.75 0.75
N GLY A 158 -13.21 -14.16 1.67
CA GLY A 158 -14.65 -13.95 1.63
C GLY A 158 -15.06 -12.57 2.14
N ASP A 159 -16.08 -12.52 2.99
CA ASP A 159 -16.70 -11.27 3.44
C ASP A 159 -16.27 -10.86 4.86
N GLU A 160 -15.12 -11.38 5.30
CA GLU A 160 -14.53 -11.04 6.59
C GLU A 160 -14.26 -9.54 6.71
N VAL A 161 -13.78 -8.94 5.62
CA VAL A 161 -13.38 -7.52 5.50
C VAL A 161 -14.02 -6.87 4.27
N LEU A 162 -14.61 -5.69 4.44
CA LEU A 162 -15.11 -4.87 3.33
C LEU A 162 -13.96 -4.09 2.69
N LEU A 163 -13.87 -4.07 1.36
CA LEU A 163 -12.90 -3.25 0.63
C LEU A 163 -13.57 -2.00 0.06
N LEU A 164 -13.19 -0.86 0.61
CA LEU A 164 -13.77 0.44 0.32
C LEU A 164 -12.79 1.28 -0.50
N SER A 165 -13.29 1.81 -1.62
CA SER A 165 -12.59 2.74 -2.50
C SER A 165 -12.90 4.17 -2.08
N ASP A 166 -11.86 4.88 -1.64
CA ASP A 166 -11.79 6.34 -1.52
C ASP A 166 -11.15 6.92 -2.79
N GLY A 167 -11.70 6.61 -3.97
CA GLY A 167 -11.05 6.85 -5.26
C GLY A 167 -10.71 8.33 -5.55
N ASN A 168 -11.42 9.26 -4.93
CA ASN A 168 -11.14 10.70 -5.00
C ASN A 168 -10.24 11.21 -3.85
N GLY A 169 -9.93 10.37 -2.86
CA GLY A 169 -9.14 10.73 -1.69
C GLY A 169 -9.84 11.68 -0.72
N GLU A 170 -11.17 11.85 -0.81
CA GLU A 170 -11.94 12.82 -0.03
C GLU A 170 -11.91 12.47 1.46
N PHE A 171 -12.12 11.19 1.79
CA PHE A 171 -12.06 10.73 3.17
C PHE A 171 -10.65 10.85 3.74
N THR A 172 -9.65 10.38 2.97
CA THR A 172 -8.22 10.48 3.30
C THR A 172 -7.80 11.93 3.59
N LYS A 173 -8.22 12.88 2.74
CA LYS A 173 -7.93 14.31 2.89
C LYS A 173 -8.65 14.95 4.07
N ALA A 174 -9.89 14.54 4.34
CA ALA A 174 -10.67 15.01 5.48
C ALA A 174 -10.03 14.62 6.81
N LEU A 175 -9.52 13.37 6.91
CA LEU A 175 -8.74 12.91 8.06
C LEU A 175 -7.36 13.59 8.17
N GLY A 176 -6.85 14.18 7.08
CA GLY A 176 -5.51 14.74 7.02
C GLY A 176 -4.41 13.69 6.98
N VAL A 177 -4.70 12.51 6.44
CA VAL A 177 -3.78 11.36 6.41
C VAL A 177 -3.24 11.10 5.00
N GLU A 178 -3.16 12.13 4.17
CA GLU A 178 -2.58 12.08 2.82
C GLU A 178 -1.06 11.82 2.86
N LEU A 179 -0.59 10.89 2.05
CA LEU A 179 0.81 10.56 1.83
C LEU A 179 1.20 10.93 0.39
N ASP A 180 2.01 11.97 0.22
CA ASP A 180 2.48 12.39 -1.09
C ASP A 180 3.71 11.57 -1.52
N LEU A 181 3.55 10.75 -2.56
CA LEU A 181 4.59 9.91 -3.14
C LEU A 181 4.87 10.26 -4.60
N ARG A 182 4.64 11.51 -5.00
CA ARG A 182 4.93 11.99 -6.36
C ARG A 182 6.42 11.91 -6.71
N ASP A 183 7.30 12.06 -5.73
CA ASP A 183 8.75 11.93 -5.91
C ASP A 183 9.23 10.48 -6.00
N ASN A 184 8.34 9.50 -5.81
CA ASN A 184 8.68 8.10 -5.96
C ASN A 184 8.84 7.76 -7.46
N PRO A 185 10.00 7.22 -7.90
CA PRO A 185 10.25 6.93 -9.32
C PRO A 185 9.29 5.90 -9.93
N VAL A 186 8.58 5.11 -9.11
CA VAL A 186 7.56 4.16 -9.55
C VAL A 186 6.25 4.85 -9.95
N GLY A 187 6.04 6.12 -9.54
CA GLY A 187 4.86 6.90 -9.89
C GLY A 187 3.61 6.47 -9.12
N LEU A 188 3.51 6.86 -7.85
CA LEU A 188 2.36 6.49 -7.00
C LEU A 188 1.36 7.63 -6.80
N GLY A 189 1.79 8.90 -6.87
CA GLY A 189 0.94 10.05 -6.61
C GLY A 189 0.61 10.23 -5.12
N VAL A 190 -0.49 10.90 -4.83
CA VAL A 190 -0.98 11.07 -3.45
C VAL A 190 -1.79 9.83 -3.05
N ARG A 191 -1.47 9.26 -1.88
CA ARG A 191 -2.09 8.05 -1.31
C ARG A 191 -2.64 8.32 0.08
N SER A 192 -3.33 7.33 0.64
CA SER A 192 -3.61 7.30 2.08
C SER A 192 -2.38 6.80 2.84
N ARG A 193 -2.06 7.40 3.99
CA ARG A 193 -1.13 6.80 4.95
C ARG A 193 -1.69 5.48 5.43
N ARG A 194 -0.81 4.58 5.87
CA ARG A 194 -1.25 3.38 6.57
C ARG A 194 -1.73 3.77 7.96
N TYR A 195 -2.91 3.28 8.35
CA TYR A 195 -3.40 3.39 9.71
C TYR A 195 -4.39 2.27 10.02
N ALA A 196 -4.68 2.09 11.30
CA ALA A 196 -5.85 1.38 11.79
C ALA A 196 -6.55 2.25 12.84
N LEU A 197 -7.87 2.39 12.73
CA LEU A 197 -8.67 3.18 13.65
C LEU A 197 -9.84 2.35 14.16
N LEU A 198 -10.14 2.50 15.45
CA LEU A 198 -11.37 2.01 16.06
C LEU A 198 -12.32 3.19 16.23
N SER A 199 -13.57 3.01 15.83
CA SER A 199 -14.66 3.95 16.10
C SER A 199 -15.83 3.26 16.78
N GLU A 200 -16.51 3.99 17.64
CA GLU A 200 -17.77 3.59 18.27
C GLU A 200 -18.79 4.70 18.06
N ASP A 201 -19.91 4.38 17.39
CA ASP A 201 -20.91 5.36 16.96
C ASP A 201 -20.30 6.55 16.19
N GLY A 202 -19.37 6.22 15.28
CA GLY A 202 -18.64 7.19 14.47
C GLY A 202 -17.62 8.06 15.24
N VAL A 203 -17.44 7.86 16.55
CA VAL A 203 -16.43 8.56 17.35
C VAL A 203 -15.14 7.76 17.41
N VAL A 204 -14.02 8.36 17.06
CA VAL A 204 -12.69 7.72 17.09
C VAL A 204 -12.28 7.41 18.53
N LYS A 205 -11.94 6.15 18.80
CA LYS A 205 -11.46 5.66 20.09
C LYS A 205 -9.98 5.31 20.07
N VAL A 206 -9.49 4.84 18.93
CA VAL A 206 -8.09 4.49 18.70
C VAL A 206 -7.71 4.97 17.31
N LEU A 207 -6.50 5.52 17.17
CA LEU A 207 -5.91 5.87 15.89
C LEU A 207 -4.42 5.51 15.90
N ASN A 208 -4.08 4.40 15.25
CA ASN A 208 -2.72 3.95 15.06
C ASN A 208 -2.26 4.36 13.66
N LEU A 209 -1.59 5.50 13.56
CA LEU A 209 -1.14 6.10 12.31
C LEU A 209 0.35 5.82 12.07
N GLU A 210 0.69 5.35 10.87
CA GLU A 210 2.05 4.99 10.50
C GLU A 210 2.78 6.11 9.75
N GLU A 211 4.10 6.11 9.89
CA GLU A 211 5.00 6.96 9.12
C GLU A 211 5.43 6.32 7.80
N GLY A 212 5.19 7.04 6.70
CA GLY A 212 5.61 6.62 5.36
C GLY A 212 5.11 5.22 5.00
N GLY A 213 6.06 4.29 4.78
CA GLY A 213 5.79 2.90 4.42
C GLY A 213 5.68 1.93 5.61
N ALA A 214 5.76 2.41 6.85
CA ALA A 214 5.81 1.59 8.06
C ALA A 214 4.54 0.74 8.26
N PHE A 215 4.69 -0.31 9.07
CA PHE A 215 3.63 -1.21 9.53
C PHE A 215 4.05 -1.79 10.87
N THR A 216 3.75 -1.07 11.95
CA THR A 216 4.31 -1.32 13.30
C THR A 216 3.26 -1.36 14.40
N THR A 217 2.18 -0.59 14.26
CA THR A 217 1.11 -0.38 15.24
C THR A 217 -0.28 -0.52 14.63
N SER A 218 -0.40 -0.55 13.30
CA SER A 218 -1.68 -0.67 12.61
C SER A 218 -2.12 -2.12 12.37
N SER A 219 -1.55 -3.12 13.05
CA SER A 219 -1.89 -4.53 12.84
C SER A 219 -3.26 -4.90 13.44
N ALA A 220 -3.84 -6.03 13.00
CA ALA A 220 -5.07 -6.55 13.60
C ALA A 220 -4.85 -6.97 15.05
N GLU A 221 -3.67 -7.48 15.39
CA GLU A 221 -3.25 -7.81 16.74
C GLU A 221 -3.22 -6.58 17.65
N ASP A 222 -2.73 -5.45 17.15
CA ASP A 222 -2.72 -4.20 17.91
C ASP A 222 -4.13 -3.67 18.14
N MET A 223 -5.03 -3.81 17.15
CA MET A 223 -6.43 -3.49 17.32
C MET A 223 -7.12 -4.42 18.34
N LEU A 224 -6.80 -5.71 18.33
CA LEU A 224 -7.30 -6.66 19.33
C LEU A 224 -6.86 -6.33 20.75
N LYS A 225 -5.63 -5.80 20.94
CA LYS A 225 -5.16 -5.35 22.26
C LYS A 225 -5.88 -4.09 22.75
N ALA A 226 -6.41 -3.27 21.84
CA ALA A 226 -7.07 -2.01 22.15
C ALA A 226 -8.59 -2.15 22.41
N LEU A 227 -9.16 -3.33 22.15
CA LEU A 227 -10.58 -3.70 22.37
C LEU A 227 -10.79 -4.40 23.71
#